data_AF-A0A3N5NXD3-F1
#
_entry.id   AF-A0A3N5NXD3-F1
#
_cell.length_a   1.000
_cell.length_b   1.000
_cell.length_c   1.000
_cell.angle_alpha   90.00
_cell.angle_beta   90.00
_cell.angle_gamma   90.00
#
_symmetry.space_group_name_H-M   'P 1'
#
loop_
_entity.id
_entity.type
_entity.pdbx_description
1 polymer ?
#
loop_
_entity_poly.entity_id
_entity_poly.type
_entity_poly.pdbx_seq_one_letter_code
_entity_poly.pdbx_strand_id
1 'polypeptide(L)' 'MKTLRKQKGSGEGDDGFFSRVYQVVKLIPPGRVTSYGAIAKYVGSPGAARMVGWAMNQSHFHPDFIPAHRVVNRAGL' A
#
# COMPACT_ATOMS: atom_id res chain seq x y z
N MET A 1 -11.39 -24.57 -30.38
CA MET A 1 -11.54 -24.06 -28.99
C MET A 1 -10.58 -22.90 -28.80
N LYS A 2 -11.07 -21.65 -28.84
CA LYS A 2 -10.24 -20.45 -28.66
C LYS A 2 -10.25 -20.07 -27.18
N THR A 3 -9.09 -20.09 -26.54
CA THR A 3 -8.91 -19.74 -25.13
C THR A 3 -9.28 -18.26 -24.91
N LEU A 4 -10.31 -18.02 -24.11
CA LEU A 4 -10.75 -16.68 -23.71
C LEU A 4 -9.64 -16.00 -22.89
N ARG A 5 -8.90 -15.07 -23.51
CA ARG A 5 -8.11 -14.07 -22.78
C ARG A 5 -9.09 -13.20 -22.00
N LYS A 6 -9.13 -13.38 -20.68
CA LYS A 6 -9.94 -12.55 -19.79
C LYS A 6 -9.38 -11.12 -19.78
N GLN A 7 -10.08 -10.24 -20.48
CA GLN A 7 -10.00 -8.79 -20.34
C GLN A 7 -10.39 -8.40 -18.90
N LYS A 8 -9.59 -7.57 -18.23
CA LYS A 8 -9.98 -6.76 -17.06
C LYS A 8 -9.02 -5.56 -17.09
N GLY A 9 -9.40 -4.40 -17.59
CA GLY A 9 -10.56 -3.59 -17.22
C GLY A 9 -9.98 -2.30 -16.62
N SER A 10 -9.82 -1.28 -17.45
CA SER A 10 -9.43 0.08 -17.07
C SER A 10 -10.62 0.79 -16.42
N GLY A 11 -10.41 1.39 -15.25
CA GLY A 11 -11.31 2.37 -14.63
C GLY A 11 -12.12 1.86 -13.43
N GLU A 12 -11.84 2.46 -12.27
CA GLU A 12 -12.61 2.46 -11.01
C GLU A 12 -12.90 1.11 -10.29
N GLY A 13 -12.26 0.92 -9.14
CA GLY A 13 -12.82 0.13 -8.05
C GLY A 13 -12.16 -1.21 -7.71
N ASP A 14 -10.99 -1.52 -8.25
CA ASP A 14 -10.15 -2.62 -7.73
C ASP A 14 -8.75 -2.08 -7.50
N ASP A 15 -8.64 -1.17 -6.52
CA ASP A 15 -7.35 -0.66 -6.08
C ASP A 15 -6.50 -1.84 -5.61
N GLY A 16 -5.54 -2.22 -6.46
CA GLY A 16 -4.55 -3.24 -6.14
C GLY A 16 -3.93 -2.96 -4.77
N PHE A 17 -3.40 -3.99 -4.11
CA PHE A 17 -2.87 -3.90 -2.74
C PHE A 17 -2.02 -2.65 -2.49
N PHE A 18 -1.19 -2.26 -3.46
CA PHE A 18 -0.28 -1.11 -3.37
C PHE A 18 -1.05 0.22 -3.37
N SER A 19 -2.07 0.36 -4.22
CA SER A 19 -2.93 1.56 -4.25
C SER A 19 -3.63 1.77 -2.91
N ARG A 20 -4.23 0.72 -2.35
CA ARG A 20 -4.85 0.78 -1.01
C ARG A 20 -3.85 1.14 0.09
N VAL A 21 -2.64 0.59 0.04
CA VAL A 21 -1.56 0.96 0.96
C VAL A 21 -1.22 2.45 0.84
N TYR A 22 -1.06 2.98 -0.38
CA TYR A 22 -0.74 4.39 -0.60
C TYR A 22 -1.83 5.33 -0.10
N GLN A 23 -3.09 4.99 -0.36
CA GLN A 23 -4.25 5.75 0.15
C GLN A 23 -4.21 5.86 1.68
N VAL A 24 -3.95 4.75 2.37
CA VAL A 24 -3.87 4.73 3.84
C VAL A 24 -2.68 5.52 4.36
N VAL A 25 -1.52 5.40 3.70
CA VAL A 25 -0.29 6.11 4.13
C VAL A 25 -0.45 7.63 4.01
N LYS A 26 -1.18 8.12 2.99
CA LYS A 26 -1.50 9.54 2.84
C LYS A 26 -2.36 10.10 3.99
N LEU A 27 -3.13 9.26 4.69
CA LEU A 27 -3.97 9.67 5.82
C LEU A 27 -3.18 9.88 7.12
N ILE A 28 -1.91 9.46 7.19
CA ILE A 28 -1.10 9.61 8.39
C ILE A 28 -0.74 11.09 8.56
N PRO A 29 -1.18 11.78 9.63
CA PRO A 29 -0.89 13.20 9.81
C PRO A 29 0.60 13.45 10.11
N PRO A 30 1.09 14.68 9.88
CA PRO A 30 2.45 15.05 10.28
C PRO A 30 2.65 14.89 11.80
N GLY A 31 3.87 14.53 12.21
CA GLY A 31 4.20 14.29 13.61
C GLY A 31 3.69 12.96 14.18
N ARG A 32 3.02 12.13 13.37
CA ARG A 32 2.64 10.76 13.75
C ARG A 32 3.27 9.74 12.81
N VAL A 33 3.44 8.55 13.34
CA VAL A 33 3.94 7.38 12.63
C VAL A 33 3.00 6.20 12.82
N THR A 34 3.06 5.25 11.90
CA THR A 34 2.40 3.94 12.02
C THR A 34 3.36 2.83 11.62
N SER A 35 2.98 1.58 11.88
CA SER A 35 3.80 0.43 11.51
C SER A 35 3.33 -0.25 10.23
N TYR A 36 4.25 -0.90 9.52
CA TYR A 36 3.93 -1.76 8.37
C TYR A 36 2.83 -2.79 8.67
N GLY A 37 2.89 -3.41 9.85
CA GLY A 37 1.90 -4.38 10.29
C GLY A 37 0.51 -3.77 10.54
N ALA A 38 0.46 -2.56 11.09
CA ALA A 38 -0.80 -1.84 11.30
C ALA A 38 -1.48 -1.50 9.97
N ILE A 39 -0.71 -1.02 8.98
CA ILE A 39 -1.23 -0.76 7.63
C ILE A 39 -1.73 -2.05 7.00
N ALA A 40 -0.93 -3.13 7.04
CA ALA A 40 -1.31 -4.43 6.50
C ALA A 40 -2.63 -4.95 7.09
N LYS A 41 -2.81 -4.81 8.41
CA LYS A 41 -4.05 -5.15 9.10
C LYS A 41 -5.21 -4.27 8.64
N TYR A 42 -4.99 -2.95 8.53
CA TYR A 42 -6.01 -1.99 8.13
C TYR A 42 -6.53 -2.24 6.70
N VAL A 43 -5.65 -2.59 5.76
CA VAL A 43 -6.04 -2.92 4.37
C VAL A 43 -6.62 -4.34 4.20
N GLY A 44 -6.90 -5.03 5.31
CA GLY A 44 -7.50 -6.37 5.29
C GLY A 44 -6.55 -7.49 4.90
N SER A 45 -5.23 -7.32 5.11
CA SER A 45 -4.23 -8.37 4.87
C SER A 45 -3.28 -8.52 6.06
N PRO A 46 -3.75 -9.00 7.22
CA PRO A 46 -2.88 -9.28 8.37
C PRO A 46 -1.70 -10.18 7.97
N GLY A 47 -0.50 -9.86 8.44
CA GLY A 47 0.74 -10.58 8.07
C GLY A 47 1.44 -10.06 6.81
N ALA A 48 0.78 -9.23 5.99
CA ALA A 48 1.37 -8.64 4.78
C ALA A 48 2.33 -7.46 5.03
N ALA A 49 2.89 -7.32 6.25
CA ALA A 49 3.77 -6.19 6.60
C ALA A 49 4.96 -6.06 5.64
N ARG A 50 5.53 -7.19 5.21
CA ARG A 50 6.63 -7.20 4.24
C ARG A 50 6.21 -6.67 2.88
N MET A 51 5.00 -6.99 2.42
CA MET A 51 4.43 -6.44 1.17
C MET A 51 4.18 -4.94 1.26
N VAL A 52 3.78 -4.43 2.42
CA VAL A 52 3.69 -2.97 2.65
C VAL A 52 5.07 -2.33 2.52
N GLY A 53 6.12 -2.97 3.02
CA GLY A 53 7.51 -2.54 2.81
C GLY A 53 7.88 -2.45 1.33
N TRP A 54 7.53 -3.45 0.53
CA TRP A 54 7.70 -3.41 -0.92
C TRP A 54 6.93 -2.25 -1.57
N ALA A 55 5.69 -2.00 -1.16
CA ALA A 55 4.92 -0.86 -1.63
C ALA A 55 5.61 0.47 -1.28
N MET A 56 6.10 0.64 -0.04
CA MET A 56 6.85 1.85 0.35
C MET A 56 8.11 2.03 -0.47
N ASN A 57 8.85 0.97 -0.78
CA ASN A 57 10.01 1.04 -1.67
C ASN A 57 9.64 1.48 -3.10
N GLN A 58 8.49 1.05 -3.61
CA GLN A 58 8.00 1.45 -4.93
C GLN A 58 7.35 2.84 -4.96
N SER A 59 7.05 3.41 -3.79
CA SER A 59 6.40 4.72 -3.69
C SER A 59 7.22 5.88 -4.27
N HIS A 60 8.54 5.71 -4.41
CA HIS A 60 9.43 6.68 -5.07
C HIS A 60 9.10 6.93 -6.54
N PHE A 61 8.48 5.96 -7.21
CA PHE A 61 8.06 6.07 -8.61
C PHE A 61 6.58 6.43 -8.77
N HIS A 62 5.88 6.63 -7.66
CA HIS A 62 4.46 6.99 -7.68
C HIS A 62 4.32 8.49 -8.05
N PRO A 63 3.35 8.88 -8.90
CA PRO A 63 3.17 10.27 -9.31
C PRO A 63 2.83 11.19 -8.13
N ASP A 64 2.07 10.69 -7.16
CA ASP A 64 1.76 11.42 -5.94
C ASP A 64 2.81 11.24 -4.84
N PHE A 65 2.98 12.27 -4.02
CA PHE A 65 3.78 12.17 -2.81
C PHE A 65 3.18 11.18 -1.80
N ILE A 66 3.96 10.18 -1.43
CA ILE A 66 3.63 9.20 -0.38
C ILE A 66 4.57 9.44 0.81
N PRO A 67 4.05 9.74 2.02
CA PRO A 67 4.87 10.01 3.21
C PRO A 67 5.45 8.70 3.81
N ALA A 68 6.28 7.99 3.05
CA ALA A 68 6.87 6.70 3.43
C ALA A 68 7.71 6.77 4.72
N HIS A 69 8.32 7.93 5.02
CA HIS A 69 9.05 8.18 6.26
C HIS A 69 8.19 8.06 7.53
N ARG A 70 6.85 8.10 7.41
CA ARG A 70 5.92 7.92 8.54
C ARG A 70 5.58 6.45 8.81
N VAL A 71 6.15 5.53 8.03
CA VAL A 71 5.92 4.10 8.16
C VAL A 71 7.19 3.42 8.67
N VAL A 72 7.12 2.92 9.91
CA VAL A 72 8.26 2.37 10.64
C VAL A 72 8.05 0.89 10.96
N ASN A 73 9.12 0.22 11.38
CA ASN A 73 9.03 -1.17 11.83
C ASN A 73 8.31 -1.28 13.20
N ARG A 74 8.16 -2.50 13.72
CA ARG A 74 7.49 -2.74 15.02
C ARG A 74 8.20 -2.07 16.21
N ALA A 75 9.51 -1.84 16.12
CA ALA A 75 10.29 -1.15 17.15
C ALA A 75 10.14 0.38 17.08
N GLY A 76 9.47 0.91 16.05
CA GLY A 76 9.33 2.35 15.86
C GLY A 76 10.60 3.03 15.34
N LEU A 77 11.55 2.24 14.83
CA LEU A 77 12.83 2.68 14.27
C LEU A 77 12.78 2.72 12.75
#